data_AF-A0A4R0D0U1-F1
#
_entry.id   AF-A0A4R0D0U1-F1
#
_cell.length_a   1.000
_cell.length_b   1.000
_cell.length_c   1.000
_cell.angle_alpha   90.00
_cell.angle_beta   90.00
_cell.angle_gamma   90.00
#
_symmetry.space_group_name_H-M   'P 1'
#
loop_
_entity.id
_entity.type
_entity.pdbx_description
1 polymer ?
#
loop_
_entity_poly.entity_id
_entity_poly.type
_entity_poly.pdbx_seq_one_letter_code
_entity_poly.pdbx_strand_id
1 'polypeptide(L)'
;MKLTVDEAIERGLLGKVKVKLNGEYVRDVVVADEEEGCIKRFKKVDGKFVINHKREDVETEVLYGNVVIEISDEATQTAKQTTSDDTEGTKANQAGQ
;
A
#
# COMPACT_ATOMS: atom_id res chain seq x y z
N MET A 1 12.58 -1.37 -5.48
CA MET A 1 11.17 -1.72 -5.24
C MET A 1 10.35 -1.06 -6.33
N LYS A 2 9.39 -1.79 -6.88
CA LYS A 2 8.46 -1.32 -7.91
C LYS A 2 7.03 -1.49 -7.40
N LEU A 3 6.17 -0.52 -7.69
CA LEU A 3 4.75 -0.59 -7.36
C LEU A 3 3.91 0.00 -8.49
N THR A 4 3.04 -0.83 -9.05
CA THR A 4 1.99 -0.43 -9.99
C THR A 4 0.65 -0.20 -9.26
N VAL A 5 -0.29 0.46 -9.94
CA VAL A 5 -1.66 0.60 -9.42
C VAL A 5 -2.32 -0.76 -9.19
N ASP A 6 -2.20 -1.70 -10.13
CA ASP A 6 -2.78 -3.05 -9.99
C ASP A 6 -2.23 -3.77 -8.75
N GLU A 7 -0.91 -3.75 -8.54
CA GLU A 7 -0.30 -4.33 -7.33
C GLU A 7 -0.77 -3.63 -6.05
N ALA A 8 -0.97 -2.30 -6.09
CA ALA A 8 -1.50 -1.57 -4.95
C ALA A 8 -2.97 -1.96 -4.66
N ILE A 9 -3.76 -2.28 -5.68
CA ILE A 9 -5.14 -2.80 -5.53
C ILE A 9 -5.09 -4.19 -4.90
N GLU A 10 -4.31 -5.10 -5.47
CA GLU A 10 -4.18 -6.49 -4.99
C GLU A 10 -3.71 -6.55 -3.54
N ARG A 11 -2.85 -5.62 -3.13
CA ARG A 11 -2.30 -5.52 -1.77
C ARG A 11 -3.12 -4.65 -0.82
N GLY A 12 -4.25 -4.09 -1.27
CA GLY A 12 -5.11 -3.23 -0.43
C GLY A 12 -4.44 -1.93 0.04
N LEU A 13 -3.52 -1.42 -0.77
CA LEU A 13 -2.70 -0.23 -0.48
C LEU A 13 -3.31 1.07 -1.05
N LEU A 14 -4.45 1.00 -1.74
CA LEU A 14 -5.13 2.20 -2.24
C LEU A 14 -5.34 3.23 -1.12
N GLY A 15 -4.92 4.47 -1.36
CA GLY A 15 -4.98 5.57 -0.38
C GLY A 15 -3.91 5.54 0.71
N LYS A 16 -3.11 4.47 0.82
CA LYS A 16 -2.01 4.33 1.79
C LYS A 16 -0.64 4.60 1.19
N VAL A 17 -0.53 4.64 -0.13
CA VAL A 17 0.72 4.88 -0.86
C VAL A 17 0.91 6.38 -1.08
N LYS A 18 2.10 6.88 -0.74
CA LYS A 18 2.61 8.19 -1.14
C LYS A 18 3.91 7.99 -1.91
N VAL A 19 4.09 8.73 -3.00
CA VAL A 19 5.30 8.65 -3.83
C VAL A 19 5.99 10.00 -3.82
N LYS A 20 7.31 9.98 -3.62
CA LYS A 20 8.19 11.15 -3.77
C LYS A 20 9.08 10.99 -4.99
N LEU A 21 9.29 12.07 -5.73
CA LEU A 21 10.30 12.17 -6.79
C LEU A 21 11.20 13.36 -6.44
N ASN A 22 12.50 13.13 -6.31
CA ASN A 22 13.49 14.14 -5.89
C ASN A 22 13.11 14.85 -4.59
N GLY A 23 12.49 14.12 -3.64
CA GLY A 23 12.04 14.64 -2.36
C GLY A 23 10.66 15.31 -2.35
N GLU A 24 10.04 15.54 -3.51
CA GLU A 24 8.72 16.17 -3.63
C GLU A 24 7.61 15.13 -3.81
N TYR A 25 6.48 15.32 -3.14
CA TYR A 25 5.32 14.45 -3.29
C TYR A 25 4.67 14.60 -4.67
N VAL A 26 4.49 13.48 -5.36
CA VAL A 26 3.85 13.44 -6.68
C VAL A 26 2.49 12.78 -6.59
N ARG A 27 1.51 13.35 -7.29
CA ARG A 27 0.15 12.83 -7.42
C ARG A 27 -0.06 12.16 -8.78
N ASP A 28 -1.18 11.45 -8.90
CA ASP A 28 -1.63 10.83 -10.16
C ASP A 28 -0.62 9.83 -10.76
N VAL A 29 0.15 9.17 -9.89
CA VAL A 29 1.15 8.17 -10.24
C VAL A 29 0.48 6.85 -10.59
N VAL A 30 0.88 6.27 -11.72
CA VAL A 30 0.41 4.98 -12.25
C VAL A 30 1.41 3.87 -11.97
N VAL A 31 2.70 4.20 -12.05
CA VAL A 31 3.81 3.30 -11.74
C VAL A 31 4.88 4.09 -11.01
N ALA A 32 5.41 3.53 -9.93
CA ALA A 32 6.60 4.03 -9.26
C ALA A 32 7.67 2.91 -9.23
N ASP A 33 8.88 3.25 -9.66
CA ASP A 33 10.01 2.33 -9.69
C ASP A 33 11.22 2.98 -9.01
N GLU A 34 11.51 2.53 -7.78
CA GLU A 34 12.66 2.99 -6.99
C GLU A 34 13.98 2.42 -7.50
N GLU A 35 13.95 1.25 -8.16
CA GLU A 35 15.17 0.61 -8.69
C GLU A 35 15.62 1.29 -9.98
N GLU A 36 14.70 1.55 -10.90
CA GLU A 36 14.99 2.28 -12.13
C GLU A 36 15.05 3.80 -11.92
N GLY A 37 14.62 4.30 -10.76
CA GLY A 37 14.61 5.73 -10.46
C GLY A 37 13.67 6.51 -11.37
N CYS A 38 12.45 5.98 -11.59
CA CYS A 38 11.46 6.64 -12.42
C CYS A 38 10.03 6.44 -11.94
N ILE A 39 9.16 7.38 -12.33
CA ILE A 39 7.72 7.26 -12.16
C ILE A 39 7.02 7.44 -13.50
N LYS A 40 5.87 6.80 -13.64
CA LYS A 40 4.89 7.09 -14.70
C LYS A 40 3.66 7.71 -14.06
N ARG A 41 3.23 8.88 -14.53
CA ARG A 41 2.03 9.58 -14.03
C ARG A 41 1.13 10.04 -15.16
N PHE A 42 -0.13 10.35 -14.84
CA PHE A 42 -1.01 11.00 -15.79
C PHE A 42 -0.55 12.44 -16.06
N LYS A 43 -0.44 12.79 -17.34
CA LYS A 43 -0.02 14.10 -17.77
C LYS A 43 -1.15 15.10 -17.54
N LYS A 44 -0.79 16.25 -16.96
CA LYS A 44 -1.71 17.39 -16.76
C LYS A 44 -1.16 18.65 -17.41
N VAL A 45 -2.02 19.39 -18.11
CA VAL A 45 -1.76 20.72 -18.65
C VAL A 45 -2.84 21.65 -18.13
N ASP A 46 -2.46 22.77 -17.52
CA ASP A 46 -3.38 23.71 -16.85
C ASP A 46 -4.33 23.02 -15.85
N GLY A 47 -3.80 22.02 -15.13
CA GLY A 47 -4.56 21.24 -14.14
C GLY A 47 -5.52 20.19 -14.73
N LYS A 48 -5.64 20.09 -16.05
CA LYS A 48 -6.52 19.14 -16.75
C LYS A 48 -5.73 17.95 -17.28
N PHE A 49 -6.33 16.76 -17.18
CA PHE A 49 -5.78 15.56 -17.79
C PHE A 49 -5.72 15.71 -19.31
N VAL A 50 -4.57 15.36 -19.89
CA VAL A 50 -4.41 15.36 -21.34
C VAL A 50 -4.99 14.06 -21.89
N ILE A 51 -5.95 14.15 -22.80
CA ILE A 51 -6.54 12.97 -23.46
C ILE A 51 -5.88 12.77 -24.81
N ASN A 52 -5.37 11.56 -25.04
CA ASN A 52 -4.89 11.16 -26.35
C ASN A 52 -6.07 10.67 -27.20
N HIS A 53 -6.65 11.56 -28.00
CA HIS A 53 -7.80 11.26 -28.86
C HIS A 53 -7.57 10.15 -29.89
N LYS A 54 -6.32 9.80 -30.20
CA LYS A 54 -6.02 8.68 -31.13
C LYS A 54 -6.13 7.32 -30.46
N ARG A 55 -5.98 7.26 -29.14
CA ARG A 55 -6.01 6.03 -28.34
C ARG A 55 -7.21 5.97 -27.39
N GLU A 56 -8.00 7.05 -27.33
CA GLU A 56 -9.12 7.20 -26.39
C GLU A 56 -8.72 7.01 -24.92
N ASP A 57 -7.45 7.34 -24.60
CA ASP A 57 -6.82 7.12 -23.31
C ASP A 57 -6.25 8.42 -22.72
N VAL A 58 -6.04 8.45 -21.41
CA VAL A 58 -5.33 9.55 -20.75
C VAL A 58 -3.83 9.45 -21.04
N GLU A 59 -3.23 10.56 -21.50
CA GLU A 59 -1.80 10.63 -21.76
C GLU A 59 -1.02 10.48 -20.45
N THR A 60 0.07 9.73 -20.50
CA THR A 60 0.98 9.52 -19.37
C THR A 60 2.37 10.01 -19.73
N GLU A 61 3.11 10.46 -18.73
CA GLU A 61 4.50 10.89 -18.86
C GLU A 61 5.39 10.10 -17.90
N VAL A 62 6.66 9.91 -18.28
CA VAL A 62 7.68 9.27 -17.44
C VAL A 62 8.64 10.34 -16.96
N LEU A 63 8.89 10.36 -15.65
CA LEU A 63 9.80 11.29 -15.00
C LEU A 63 10.89 10.49 -14.28
N TYR A 64 12.15 10.90 -14.46
CA TYR A 64 13.31 10.26 -13.87
C TYR A 64 13.83 11.06 -12.66
N GLY A 65 14.38 10.36 -11.67
CA GLY A 65 14.96 10.97 -10.49
C GLY A 65 15.06 10.00 -9.31
N ASN A 66 15.36 10.54 -8.14
CA ASN A 66 15.32 9.76 -6.91
C ASN A 66 13.86 9.50 -6.51
N VAL A 67 13.41 8.25 -6.63
CA VAL A 67 12.05 7.83 -6.27
C VAL A 67 12.06 7.22 -4.88
N VAL A 68 11.06 7.58 -4.07
CA VAL A 68 10.80 6.96 -2.76
C VAL A 68 9.33 6.61 -2.66
N ILE A 69 9.01 5.36 -2.32
CA ILE A 69 7.64 4.87 -2.13
C ILE A 69 7.38 4.69 -0.63
N GLU A 70 6.47 5.48 -0.08
CA GLU A 70 6.06 5.42 1.32
C GLU A 70 4.70 4.73 1.43
N ILE A 71 4.63 3.61 2.15
CA ILE A 71 3.37 2.92 2.44
C ILE A 71 3.01 3.20 3.91
N SER A 72 1.87 3.84 4.14
CA SER A 72 1.37 4.09 5.50
C SER A 72 0.71 2.81 6.02
N ASP A 73 1.36 2.16 6.98
CA ASP A 73 0.79 1.00 7.67
C ASP A 73 -0.13 1.51 8.78
N GLU A 74 -1.45 1.49 8.57
CA GLU A 74 -2.37 1.52 9.70
C GLU A 74 -2.50 0.09 10.25
N ALA A 75 -1.45 -0.37 10.92
CA ALA A 75 -1.55 -1.45 11.88
C ALA A 75 -2.33 -0.94 13.09
N THR A 76 -3.66 -0.92 13.00
CA THR A 76 -4.47 -0.99 14.21
C THR A 76 -4.31 -2.41 14.76
N GLN A 77 -3.28 -2.60 15.58
CA GLN A 77 -3.21 -3.73 16.50
C GLN A 77 -4.49 -3.75 17.33
N THR A 78 -5.30 -4.79 17.20
CA THR A 78 -6.08 -5.28 18.33
C THR A 78 -5.58 -6.67 18.66
N ALA A 79 -4.55 -6.71 19.50
CA ALA A 79 -4.28 -7.89 20.30
C ALA A 79 -5.48 -8.10 21.24
N LYS A 80 -6.21 -9.19 21.05
CA LYS A 80 -6.74 -9.95 22.18
C LYS A 80 -6.17 -11.35 22.11
N GLN A 81 -5.00 -11.46 22.72
CA GLN A 81 -4.52 -12.71 23.30
C GLN A 81 -5.58 -13.18 24.29
N THR A 82 -6.31 -14.24 23.96
CA THR A 82 -6.97 -15.06 24.98
C THR A 82 -6.15 -16.33 25.10
N THR A 83 -5.07 -16.26 25.88
CA THR A 83 -4.51 -17.44 26.53
C THR A 83 -5.57 -17.94 27.51
N SER A 84 -6.37 -18.92 27.11
CA SER A 84 -7.02 -19.80 28.06
C SER A 84 -6.02 -20.89 28.38
N ASP A 85 -5.29 -20.64 29.46
CA ASP A 85 -4.38 -21.57 30.12
C ASP A 85 -5.14 -22.86 30.50
N ASP A 86 -4.59 -23.99 30.08
CA ASP A 86 -4.95 -25.33 30.55
C ASP A 86 -4.91 -25.37 32.08
N THR A 87 -6.05 -25.51 32.75
CA THR A 87 -6.06 -26.11 34.09
C THR A 87 -6.42 -27.58 33.97
N GLU A 88 -5.33 -28.34 33.93
CA GLU A 88 -5.12 -29.73 34.31
C GLU A 88 -6.21 -30.33 35.23
N GLY A 89 -6.61 -31.55 34.90
CA GLY A 89 -7.52 -32.32 35.74
C GLY A 89 -6.93 -32.64 37.11
N THR A 90 -7.78 -32.66 38.13
CA THR A 90 -7.48 -33.30 39.41
C THR A 90 -8.50 -34.40 39.67
N LYS A 91 -8.03 -35.65 39.63
CA LYS A 91 -8.71 -36.80 40.28
C LYS A 91 -8.40 -36.78 41.78
N ALA A 92 -9.32 -37.39 42.55
CA ALA A 92 -9.23 -37.92 43.93
C ALA A 92 -10.10 -37.14 44.94
N ASN A 93 -10.81 -37.71 45.92
CA ASN A 93 -11.23 -39.06 46.31
C ASN A 93 -12.10 -38.87 47.61
N GLN A 94 -13.10 -39.74 47.84
CA GLN A 94 -13.71 -40.13 49.14
C GLN A 94 -14.20 -39.10 50.19
N ALA A 95 -15.48 -39.22 50.60
CA ALA A 95 -15.93 -39.60 51.96
C ALA A 95 -17.47 -39.54 52.08
N GLY A 96 -18.08 -40.49 52.77
CA GLY A 96 -19.53 -40.75 52.76
C GLY A 96 -20.39 -39.99 53.77
N GLN A 97 -21.70 -40.15 53.60
CA GLN A 97 -22.73 -40.42 54.60
C GLN A 97 -23.99 -40.89 53.88
#